data_AF-M3XPE9-F1
#
_entry.id   AF-M3XPE9-F1
#
_cell.length_a   1.000
_cell.length_b   1.000
_cell.length_c   1.000
_cell.angle_alpha   90.00
_cell.angle_beta   90.00
_cell.angle_gamma   90.00
#
_symmetry.space_group_name_H-M   'P 1'
#
loop_
_entity.id
_entity.type
_entity.pdbx_description
1 polymer ?
#
loop_
_entity_poly.entity_id
_entity_poly.type
_entity_poly.pdbx_seq_one_letter_code
_entity_poly.pdbx_strand_id
1 'polypeptide(L)'
;MTAIAVQAQRLLAQRRPQRPFLESFIRVLIIVCAALALVLSSVSICDGYWLLDGDHLFGLWHFCTSSNQTGTHCLRDLSRAHVPGLAVGMVLARSVGALAVVAAILGLELLMVSQVCEDLHSRRKWAMGSVVLLISFILSSGGLLSFVILLWNHVTLTGFTLMFWCEFTASFLFFLNAMSGLHLSSITHPWGQPRKF
;
A
#
# COMPACT_ATOMS: atom_id res chain seq x y z
N MET A 1 31.10 -6.67 -47.50
CA MET A 1 30.99 -7.18 -46.12
C MET A 1 30.02 -6.37 -45.24
N THR A 2 29.18 -5.49 -45.80
CA THR A 2 28.24 -4.64 -45.03
C THR A 2 26.81 -5.19 -44.96
N ALA A 3 26.41 -6.08 -45.87
CA ALA A 3 25.07 -6.66 -45.88
C ALA A 3 24.80 -7.63 -44.72
N ILE A 4 25.84 -8.32 -44.22
CA ILE A 4 25.73 -9.30 -43.13
C ILE A 4 25.48 -8.60 -41.78
N ALA A 5 26.05 -7.41 -41.58
CA ALA A 5 25.85 -6.63 -40.36
C ALA A 5 24.40 -6.14 -40.22
N VAL A 6 23.78 -5.69 -41.31
CA VAL A 6 22.38 -5.20 -41.32
C VAL A 6 21.39 -6.35 -41.08
N GLN A 7 21.69 -7.55 -41.59
CA GLN A 7 20.84 -8.73 -41.41
C GLN A 7 20.94 -9.32 -39.99
N ALA A 8 22.12 -9.26 -39.37
CA ALA A 8 22.31 -9.61 -37.96
C ALA A 8 21.57 -8.64 -37.02
N GLN A 9 21.56 -7.35 -37.34
CA GLN A 9 20.84 -6.33 -36.57
C GLN A 9 19.31 -6.47 -36.70
N ARG A 10 18.79 -6.84 -37.88
CA ARG A 10 17.37 -7.19 -38.07
C ARG A 10 16.97 -8.44 -37.31
N LEU A 11 17.80 -9.48 -37.30
CA LEU A 11 17.55 -10.71 -36.53
C LEU A 11 17.59 -10.48 -35.01
N LEU A 12 18.46 -9.58 -34.53
CA LEU A 12 18.49 -9.17 -33.12
C LEU A 12 17.29 -8.28 -32.74
N ALA A 13 16.87 -7.37 -33.62
CA ALA A 13 15.69 -6.53 -33.39
C ALA A 13 14.38 -7.34 -33.42
N GLN A 14 14.29 -8.36 -34.29
CA GLN A 14 13.14 -9.27 -34.37
C GLN A 14 13.09 -10.27 -33.20
N ARG A 15 14.16 -10.37 -32.40
CA ARG A 15 14.26 -11.23 -31.21
C ARG A 15 14.00 -10.49 -29.90
N ARG A 16 13.60 -9.21 -29.94
CA ARG A 16 12.91 -8.61 -28.80
C ARG A 16 11.50 -9.19 -28.79
N PRO A 17 11.11 -10.03 -27.82
CA PRO A 17 9.70 -10.31 -27.63
C PRO A 17 9.06 -8.96 -27.30
N GLN A 18 8.37 -8.35 -28.27
CA GLN A 18 7.56 -7.18 -28.00
C GLN A 18 6.56 -7.63 -26.93
N ARG A 19 6.72 -7.12 -25.70
CA ARG A 19 5.72 -7.33 -24.66
C ARG A 19 4.39 -6.84 -25.25
N PRO A 20 3.32 -7.62 -25.18
CA PRO A 20 2.05 -7.17 -25.72
C PRO A 20 1.69 -5.85 -25.04
N PHE A 21 1.21 -4.87 -25.81
CA PHE A 21 0.84 -3.54 -25.32
C PHE A 21 0.00 -3.60 -24.03
N LEU A 22 -0.90 -4.58 -23.95
CA LEU A 22 -1.72 -4.87 -22.77
C LEU A 22 -0.90 -5.21 -21.52
N GLU A 23 0.17 -5.99 -21.63
CA GLU A 23 1.04 -6.30 -20.48
C GLU A 23 1.73 -5.04 -19.96
N SER A 24 2.23 -4.19 -20.86
CA SER A 24 2.85 -2.92 -20.47
C SER A 24 1.82 -1.99 -19.81
N PHE A 25 0.62 -1.89 -20.39
CA PHE A 25 -0.48 -1.08 -19.86
C PHE A 25 -0.91 -1.55 -18.46
N ILE A 26 -1.09 -2.86 -18.25
CA ILE A 26 -1.45 -3.43 -16.95
C ILE A 26 -0.37 -3.15 -15.90
N ARG A 27 0.92 -3.31 -16.25
CA ARG A 27 2.02 -3.01 -15.32
C ARG A 27 2.03 -1.54 -14.90
N VAL A 28 1.83 -0.62 -15.85
CA VAL A 28 1.74 0.81 -15.55
C VAL A 28 0.52 1.10 -14.68
N LEU A 29 -0.64 0.50 -14.98
CA LEU A 29 -1.85 0.66 -14.17
C LEU A 29 -1.64 0.20 -12.73
N ILE A 30 -0.98 -0.95 -12.51
CA ILE A 30 -0.63 -1.44 -11.17
C ILE A 30 0.26 -0.44 -10.43
N ILE A 31 1.26 0.15 -11.09
CA ILE A 31 2.14 1.15 -10.46
C ILE A 31 1.36 2.42 -10.09
N VAL A 32 0.56 2.95 -11.01
CA VAL A 32 -0.24 4.15 -10.75
C VAL A 32 -1.23 3.91 -9.62
N CYS A 33 -1.94 2.78 -9.63
CA CYS A 33 -2.86 2.41 -8.56
C CYS A 33 -2.14 2.19 -7.22
N ALA A 34 -0.96 1.59 -7.21
CA ALA A 34 -0.15 1.43 -5.99
C ALA A 34 0.34 2.77 -5.46
N ALA A 35 0.72 3.71 -6.33
CA ALA A 35 1.08 5.07 -5.94
C ALA A 35 -0.11 5.84 -5.36
N LEU A 36 -1.30 5.73 -5.96
CA LEU A 36 -2.53 6.31 -5.41
C LEU A 36 -2.86 5.73 -4.03
N ALA A 37 -2.75 4.41 -3.87
CA ALA A 37 -2.94 3.75 -2.57
C ALA A 37 -1.94 4.24 -1.52
N LEU A 38 -0.66 4.39 -1.89
CA LEU A 38 0.37 4.94 -1.01
C LEU A 38 0.03 6.37 -0.56
N VAL A 39 -0.41 7.22 -1.48
CA VAL A 39 -0.80 8.61 -1.14
C VAL A 39 -2.01 8.62 -0.21
N LEU A 40 -3.05 7.85 -0.52
CA LEU A 40 -4.23 7.74 0.32
C LEU A 40 -3.89 7.24 1.74
N SER A 41 -3.04 6.21 1.83
CA SER A 41 -2.62 5.67 3.12
C SER A 41 -1.76 6.66 3.91
N SER A 42 -0.83 7.34 3.23
CA SER A 42 0.01 8.36 3.86
C SER A 42 -0.82 9.51 4.40
N VAL A 43 -1.77 10.04 3.62
CA VAL A 43 -2.64 11.14 4.06
C VAL A 43 -3.51 10.71 5.24
N SER A 44 -4.11 9.51 5.19
CA SER A 44 -4.93 9.02 6.29
C SER A 44 -4.14 8.81 7.59
N ILE A 45 -2.93 8.27 7.49
CA ILE A 45 -2.06 8.07 8.65
C ILE A 45 -1.51 9.41 9.17
N CYS A 46 -1.17 10.35 8.29
CA CYS A 46 -0.63 11.66 8.68
C CYS A 46 -1.68 12.58 9.31
N ASP A 47 -2.88 12.65 8.75
CA ASP A 47 -3.99 13.43 9.34
C ASP A 47 -4.47 12.76 10.62
N GLY A 48 -4.57 11.42 10.59
CA GLY A 48 -4.77 10.58 11.76
C GLY A 48 -6.17 10.67 12.35
N TYR A 49 -7.03 11.62 12.00
CA TYR A 49 -8.40 11.69 12.52
C TYR A 49 -9.27 10.58 11.93
N TRP A 50 -9.51 9.50 12.68
CA TRP A 50 -10.17 8.31 12.14
C TRP A 50 -11.62 8.18 12.61
N LEU A 51 -11.93 8.62 13.83
CA LEU A 51 -13.28 8.53 14.40
C LEU A 51 -13.71 9.88 15.00
N LEU A 52 -14.93 10.29 14.66
CA LEU A 52 -15.65 11.43 15.21
C LEU A 52 -16.83 10.89 16.01
N ASP A 53 -16.84 11.12 17.33
CA ASP A 53 -17.94 10.77 18.21
C ASP A 53 -18.45 12.02 18.93
N GLY A 54 -19.50 12.64 18.37
CA GLY A 54 -20.05 13.91 18.86
C GLY A 54 -19.00 15.02 18.92
N ASP A 55 -18.68 15.46 20.14
CA ASP A 55 -17.70 16.50 20.44
C ASP A 55 -16.25 15.98 20.57
N HIS A 56 -16.00 14.69 20.29
CA HIS A 56 -14.70 14.03 20.50
C HIS A 56 -14.12 13.50 19.20
N LEU A 57 -12.91 13.99 18.86
CA LEU A 57 -12.13 13.58 17.70
C LEU A 57 -11.03 12.61 18.15
N PHE A 58 -11.22 11.33 17.84
CA PHE A 58 -10.26 10.29 18.11
C PHE A 58 -9.33 10.15 16.90
N GLY A 59 -8.15 10.77 17.02
CA GLY A 59 -7.08 10.64 16.07
C GLY A 59 -6.05 9.58 16.46
N LEU A 60 -5.38 9.01 15.45
CA LEU A 60 -4.23 8.14 15.57
C LEU A 60 -3.16 8.84 16.40
N TRP A 61 -2.85 10.12 16.17
CA TRP A 61 -1.79 10.88 16.86
C TRP A 61 -2.27 11.71 18.06
N HIS A 62 -3.48 12.28 17.96
CA HIS A 62 -4.00 13.27 18.90
C HIS A 62 -5.45 12.97 19.26
N PHE A 63 -5.80 13.19 20.53
CA PHE A 63 -7.18 13.13 21.00
C PHE A 63 -7.67 14.56 21.23
N CYS A 64 -8.70 15.00 20.52
CA CYS A 64 -9.23 16.35 20.67
C CYS A 64 -10.65 16.30 21.21
N THR A 65 -10.92 17.08 22.26
CA THR A 65 -12.27 17.31 22.76
C THR A 65 -12.69 18.74 22.43
N SER A 66 -13.81 18.87 21.72
CA SER A 66 -14.46 20.16 21.48
C SER A 66 -15.40 20.43 22.65
N SER A 67 -15.06 21.36 23.53
CA SER A 67 -16.00 21.81 24.57
C SER A 67 -16.65 23.12 24.12
N ASN A 68 -17.98 23.15 24.07
CA ASN A 68 -18.80 24.27 23.59
C ASN A 68 -18.51 25.64 24.23
N GLN A 69 -17.71 25.73 25.30
CA GLN A 69 -17.43 26.98 26.01
C GLN A 69 -15.98 27.48 25.91
N THR A 70 -15.00 26.66 25.51
CA THR A 70 -13.58 27.04 25.61
C THR A 70 -12.68 26.42 24.53
N GLY A 71 -13.09 26.39 23.26
CA GLY A 71 -12.20 25.98 22.15
C GLY A 71 -11.81 24.49 22.15
N THR A 72 -11.17 24.04 21.08
CA THR A 72 -10.76 22.65 20.90
C THR A 72 -9.55 22.32 21.78
N HIS A 73 -9.72 21.48 22.81
CA HIS A 73 -8.64 21.00 23.66
C HIS A 73 -8.07 19.71 23.09
N CYS A 74 -6.95 19.82 22.35
CA CYS A 74 -6.23 18.66 21.84
C CYS A 74 -5.22 18.16 22.88
N LEU A 75 -5.52 17.01 23.49
CA LEU A 75 -4.63 16.30 24.40
C LEU A 75 -3.84 15.23 23.65
N ARG A 76 -2.53 15.21 23.89
CA ARG A 76 -1.62 14.19 23.34
C ARG A 76 -1.56 12.91 24.20
N ASP A 77 -2.05 12.98 25.43
CA ASP A 77 -2.07 11.88 26.39
C ASP A 77 -3.37 11.08 26.35
N LEU A 78 -3.34 9.96 25.61
CA LEU A 78 -4.43 8.99 25.54
C LEU A 78 -4.68 8.26 26.87
N SER A 79 -3.75 8.32 27.83
CA SER A 79 -3.92 7.75 29.17
C SER A 79 -5.03 8.42 29.98
N ARG A 80 -5.45 9.64 29.61
CA ARG A 80 -6.57 10.35 30.26
C ARG A 80 -7.95 9.89 29.80
N ALA A 81 -8.04 9.17 28.68
CA ALA A 81 -9.32 8.73 28.11
C ALA A 81 -10.02 7.60 28.91
N HIS A 82 -9.47 7.15 30.05
CA HIS A 82 -10.06 6.13 30.93
C HIS A 82 -10.37 4.78 30.26
N VAL A 83 -9.88 4.51 29.06
CA VAL A 83 -10.01 3.20 28.40
C VAL A 83 -8.74 2.36 28.64
N PRO A 84 -8.82 1.26 29.40
CA PRO A 84 -7.67 0.40 29.67
C PRO A 84 -7.14 -0.20 28.36
N GLY A 85 -5.83 -0.08 28.11
CA GLY A 85 -5.18 -0.63 26.92
C GLY A 85 -5.21 0.28 25.67
N LEU A 86 -5.95 1.39 25.68
CA LEU A 86 -6.03 2.31 24.54
C LEU A 86 -4.67 2.92 24.17
N ALA A 87 -3.86 3.29 25.17
CA ALA A 87 -2.53 3.85 24.93
C ALA A 87 -1.59 2.85 24.22
N VAL A 88 -1.57 1.59 24.66
CA VAL A 88 -0.72 0.54 24.06
C VAL A 88 -1.24 0.14 22.68
N GLY A 89 -2.56 -0.05 22.55
CA GLY A 89 -3.21 -0.38 21.28
C GLY A 89 -3.02 0.69 20.21
N MET A 90 -3.06 1.96 20.59
CA MET A 90 -2.83 3.08 19.67
C MET A 90 -1.35 3.22 19.28
N VAL A 91 -0.42 2.94 20.19
CA VAL A 91 1.01 2.87 19.82
C VAL A 91 1.27 1.75 18.82
N LEU A 92 0.63 0.59 18.99
CA LEU A 92 0.70 -0.53 18.05
C LEU A 92 0.06 -0.15 16.69
N ALA A 93 -1.11 0.48 16.70
CA ALA A 93 -1.76 0.92 15.45
C ALA A 93 -0.89 1.94 14.68
N ARG A 94 -0.25 2.89 15.39
CA ARG A 94 0.69 3.86 14.81
C ARG A 94 1.91 3.19 14.19
N SER A 95 2.56 2.29 14.92
CA SER A 95 3.79 1.64 14.46
C SER A 95 3.51 0.74 13.26
N VAL A 96 2.43 -0.04 13.31
CA VAL A 96 1.99 -0.91 12.22
C VAL A 96 1.57 -0.09 10.99
N GLY A 97 0.83 1.00 11.16
CA GLY A 97 0.46 1.91 10.07
C GLY A 97 1.68 2.57 9.41
N ALA A 98 2.62 3.11 10.20
CA ALA A 98 3.83 3.70 9.67
C ALA A 98 4.71 2.67 8.92
N LEU A 99 4.83 1.45 9.45
CA LEU A 99 5.53 0.35 8.78
C LEU A 99 4.84 -0.06 7.48
N ALA A 100 3.51 0.02 7.40
CA ALA A 100 2.77 -0.22 6.16
C ALA A 100 3.18 0.79 5.09
N VAL A 101 3.23 2.09 5.40
CA VAL A 101 3.66 3.13 4.45
C VAL A 101 5.09 2.90 3.97
N VAL A 102 6.01 2.58 4.88
CA VAL A 102 7.40 2.29 4.51
C VAL A 102 7.49 1.06 3.61
N ALA A 103 6.75 -0.01 3.92
CA ALA A 103 6.68 -1.19 3.07
C ALA A 103 6.08 -0.85 1.70
N ALA A 104 5.01 -0.07 1.62
CA ALA A 104 4.41 0.38 0.38
C ALA A 104 5.38 1.18 -0.50
N ILE A 105 6.18 2.09 0.09
CA ILE A 105 7.23 2.83 -0.62
C ILE A 105 8.24 1.84 -1.23
N LEU A 106 8.79 0.93 -0.41
CA LEU A 106 9.75 -0.05 -0.89
C LEU A 106 9.17 -0.97 -1.98
N GLY A 107 7.90 -1.36 -1.86
CA GLY A 107 7.19 -2.15 -2.86
C GLY A 107 7.04 -1.39 -4.18
N LEU A 108 6.65 -0.12 -4.11
CA LEU A 108 6.50 0.76 -5.28
C LEU A 108 7.83 1.00 -6.00
N GLU A 109 8.91 1.28 -5.26
CA GLU A 109 10.26 1.44 -5.80
C GLU A 109 10.71 0.18 -6.55
N LEU A 110 10.49 -1.00 -5.97
CA LEU A 110 10.80 -2.27 -6.63
C LEU A 110 10.01 -2.48 -7.92
N LEU A 111 8.73 -2.10 -7.93
CA LEU A 111 7.90 -2.15 -9.15
C LEU A 111 8.39 -1.16 -10.21
N MET A 112 8.73 0.07 -9.84
CA MET A 112 9.25 1.09 -10.76
C MET A 112 10.59 0.66 -11.37
N VAL A 113 11.55 0.25 -10.54
CA VAL A 113 12.88 -0.21 -10.98
C VAL A 113 12.77 -1.45 -11.88
N SER A 114 11.79 -2.32 -11.62
CA SER A 114 11.57 -3.48 -12.48
C SER A 114 11.06 -3.12 -13.88
N GLN A 115 10.40 -1.97 -14.08
CA GLN A 115 10.02 -1.50 -15.41
C GLN A 115 11.20 -0.86 -16.16
N VAL A 116 12.06 -0.13 -15.43
CA VAL A 116 13.18 0.63 -16.04
C VAL A 116 14.34 -0.28 -16.46
N CYS A 117 14.65 -1.33 -15.69
CA CYS A 117 15.70 -2.28 -16.05
C CYS A 117 15.09 -3.49 -16.78
N GLU A 118 15.32 -3.65 -18.09
CA GLU A 118 14.89 -4.83 -18.88
C GLU A 118 15.80 -6.08 -18.67
N ASP A 119 16.20 -6.38 -17.44
CA ASP A 119 17.08 -7.52 -17.14
C ASP A 119 16.32 -8.79 -16.73
N LEU A 120 16.97 -9.96 -16.80
CA LEU A 120 16.49 -11.22 -16.19
C LEU A 120 16.09 -11.07 -14.70
N HIS A 121 16.71 -10.12 -13.99
CA HIS A 121 16.41 -9.78 -12.60
C HIS A 121 15.19 -8.85 -12.42
N SER A 122 14.72 -8.18 -13.48
CA SER A 122 13.50 -7.35 -13.50
C SER A 122 12.30 -8.10 -12.93
N ARG A 123 12.13 -9.35 -13.32
CA ARG A 123 10.97 -10.17 -12.95
C ARG A 123 10.97 -10.55 -11.48
N ARG A 124 12.14 -10.90 -10.93
CA ARG A 124 12.28 -11.16 -9.50
C ARG A 124 12.02 -9.90 -8.68
N LYS A 125 12.48 -8.73 -9.15
CA LYS A 125 12.18 -7.44 -8.54
C LYS A 125 10.67 -7.13 -8.56
N TRP A 126 9.98 -7.40 -9.67
CA TRP A 126 8.52 -7.24 -9.77
C TRP A 126 7.76 -8.13 -8.79
N ALA A 127 8.12 -9.41 -8.71
CA ALA A 127 7.51 -10.35 -7.76
C ALA A 127 7.81 -9.95 -6.30
N MET A 128 9.05 -9.58 -5.99
CA MET A 128 9.41 -9.07 -4.66
C MET A 128 8.64 -7.79 -4.31
N GLY A 129 8.51 -6.83 -5.23
CA GLY A 129 7.72 -5.63 -5.02
C GLY A 129 6.25 -5.95 -4.75
N SER A 130 5.68 -6.92 -5.47
CA SER A 130 4.30 -7.39 -5.24
C SER A 130 4.13 -8.07 -3.88
N VAL A 131 5.10 -8.87 -3.43
CA VAL A 131 5.11 -9.45 -2.08
C VAL A 131 5.21 -8.37 -1.00
N VAL A 132 6.06 -7.36 -1.21
CA VAL A 132 6.19 -6.24 -0.27
C VAL A 132 4.89 -5.43 -0.18
N LEU A 133 4.17 -5.23 -1.29
CA LEU A 133 2.82 -4.64 -1.26
C LEU A 133 1.81 -5.52 -0.49
N LEU A 134 1.93 -6.84 -0.58
CA LEU A 134 1.07 -7.74 0.22
C LEU A 134 1.38 -7.62 1.72
N ILE A 135 2.64 -7.47 2.09
CA ILE A 135 3.04 -7.19 3.48
C ILE A 135 2.46 -5.84 3.93
N SER A 136 2.52 -4.81 3.08
CA SER A 136 1.89 -3.51 3.34
C SER A 136 0.39 -3.64 3.60
N PHE A 137 -0.32 -4.46 2.81
CA PHE A 137 -1.74 -4.76 3.05
C PHE A 137 -1.97 -5.41 4.43
N ILE A 138 -1.18 -6.42 4.80
CA ILE A 138 -1.33 -7.09 6.11
C ILE A 138 -1.10 -6.10 7.26
N LEU A 139 -0.11 -5.24 7.14
CA LEU A 139 0.17 -4.21 8.14
C LEU A 139 -0.98 -3.18 8.20
N SER A 140 -1.37 -2.58 7.07
CA SER A 140 -2.46 -1.59 7.01
C SER A 140 -3.79 -2.15 7.54
N SER A 141 -4.18 -3.36 7.12
CA SER A 141 -5.38 -4.05 7.62
C SER A 141 -5.27 -4.37 9.12
N GLY A 142 -4.09 -4.77 9.60
CA GLY A 142 -3.80 -4.96 11.03
C GLY A 142 -3.97 -3.68 11.86
N GLY A 143 -3.52 -2.53 11.33
CA GLY A 143 -3.71 -1.22 11.94
C GLY A 143 -5.20 -0.83 12.04
N LEU A 144 -5.94 -0.99 10.94
CA LEU A 144 -7.39 -0.76 10.88
C LEU A 144 -8.16 -1.67 11.84
N LEU A 145 -7.89 -2.98 11.81
CA LEU A 145 -8.54 -3.95 12.69
C LEU A 145 -8.26 -3.65 14.15
N SER A 146 -7.02 -3.32 14.50
CA SER A 146 -6.65 -2.95 15.88
C SER A 146 -7.44 -1.73 16.34
N PHE A 147 -7.57 -0.70 15.49
CA PHE A 147 -8.34 0.50 15.79
C PHE A 147 -9.83 0.19 15.99
N VAL A 148 -10.43 -0.61 15.10
CA VAL A 148 -11.84 -1.00 15.17
C VAL A 148 -12.12 -1.86 16.41
N ILE A 149 -11.22 -2.78 16.77
CA ILE A 149 -11.37 -3.63 17.97
C ILE A 149 -11.30 -2.78 19.24
N LEU A 150 -10.36 -1.82 19.33
CA LEU A 150 -10.20 -0.95 20.50
C LEU A 150 -11.41 -0.05 20.74
N LEU A 151 -12.04 0.42 19.66
CA LEU A 151 -13.17 1.34 19.72
C LEU A 151 -14.52 0.65 19.51
N TRP A 152 -14.56 -0.69 19.41
CA TRP A 152 -15.75 -1.46 19.06
C TRP A 152 -16.97 -1.12 19.93
N ASN A 153 -16.75 -0.91 21.23
CA ASN A 153 -17.81 -0.56 22.18
C ASN A 153 -18.29 0.90 22.09
N HIS A 154 -17.56 1.75 21.37
CA HIS A 154 -17.85 3.18 21.16
C HIS A 154 -18.14 3.50 19.68
N VAL A 155 -18.11 2.52 18.77
CA VAL A 155 -18.30 2.76 17.34
C VAL A 155 -19.78 2.85 17.01
N THR A 156 -20.20 4.02 16.52
CA THR A 156 -21.36 4.11 15.62
C THR A 156 -20.84 4.14 14.18
N LEU A 157 -21.48 3.41 13.26
CA LEU A 157 -21.07 3.28 11.86
C LEU A 157 -20.99 4.65 11.13
N THR A 158 -21.73 5.64 11.64
CA THR A 158 -21.75 7.04 11.19
C THR A 158 -20.60 7.90 11.73
N GLY A 159 -19.86 7.43 12.73
CA GLY A 159 -18.74 8.16 13.34
C GLY A 159 -17.41 8.01 12.60
N PHE A 160 -17.31 7.08 11.63
CA PHE A 160 -16.09 6.93 10.84
C PHE A 160 -15.88 8.09 9.89
N THR A 161 -14.71 8.72 10.01
CA THR A 161 -14.31 9.86 9.17
C THR A 161 -13.91 9.41 7.77
N LEU A 162 -13.79 10.38 6.85
CA LEU A 162 -13.27 10.14 5.51
C LEU A 162 -11.88 9.47 5.52
N MET A 163 -11.01 9.81 6.47
CA MET A 163 -9.65 9.25 6.53
C MET A 163 -9.67 7.75 6.84
N PHE A 164 -10.58 7.28 7.70
CA PHE A 164 -10.76 5.85 7.93
C PHE A 164 -11.13 5.12 6.63
N TRP A 165 -12.08 5.68 5.87
CA TRP A 165 -12.48 5.12 4.57
C TRP A 165 -11.37 5.18 3.52
N CYS A 166 -10.54 6.22 3.54
CA CYS A 166 -9.35 6.33 2.69
C CYS A 166 -8.33 5.24 3.00
N GLU A 167 -8.03 4.98 4.27
CA GLU A 167 -7.09 3.91 4.67
C GLU A 167 -7.67 2.53 4.35
N PHE A 168 -8.97 2.30 4.58
CA PHE A 168 -9.64 1.06 4.18
C PHE A 168 -9.53 0.82 2.67
N THR A 169 -9.79 1.86 1.87
CA THR A 169 -9.66 1.81 0.40
C THR A 169 -8.22 1.58 -0.03
N ALA A 170 -7.27 2.27 0.60
CA ALA A 170 -5.84 2.11 0.32
C ALA A 170 -5.36 0.68 0.61
N SER A 171 -5.78 0.11 1.76
CA SER A 171 -5.50 -1.27 2.13
C SER A 171 -6.00 -2.25 1.07
N PHE A 172 -7.25 -2.08 0.62
CA PHE A 172 -7.83 -2.91 -0.42
C PHE A 172 -7.09 -2.76 -1.77
N LEU A 173 -6.68 -1.54 -2.13
CA LEU A 173 -5.88 -1.30 -3.32
C LEU A 173 -4.49 -1.96 -3.21
N PHE A 174 -3.83 -1.95 -2.05
CA PHE A 174 -2.58 -2.70 -1.87
C PHE A 174 -2.77 -4.19 -2.14
N PHE A 175 -3.85 -4.79 -1.62
CA PHE A 175 -4.19 -6.19 -1.89
C PHE A 175 -4.41 -6.47 -3.38
N LEU A 176 -5.26 -5.67 -4.05
CA LEU A 176 -5.55 -5.86 -5.46
C LEU A 176 -4.29 -5.70 -6.33
N ASN A 177 -3.46 -4.69 -6.06
CA ASN A 177 -2.22 -4.44 -6.80
C ASN A 177 -1.18 -5.55 -6.56
N ALA A 178 -1.04 -6.03 -5.32
CA ALA A 178 -0.16 -7.14 -4.98
C ALA A 178 -0.57 -8.43 -5.70
N MET A 179 -1.87 -8.79 -5.63
CA MET A 179 -2.39 -9.99 -6.27
C MET A 179 -2.30 -9.89 -7.80
N SER A 180 -2.62 -8.74 -8.37
CA SER A 180 -2.48 -8.51 -9.82
C SER A 180 -1.02 -8.60 -10.28
N GLY A 181 -0.09 -8.06 -9.48
CA GLY A 181 1.34 -8.14 -9.74
C GLY A 181 1.89 -9.57 -9.70
N LEU A 182 1.47 -10.36 -8.70
CA LEU A 182 1.83 -11.79 -8.58
C LEU A 182 1.21 -12.64 -9.70
N HIS A 183 -0.06 -12.38 -10.03
CA HIS A 183 -0.76 -13.11 -11.09
C HIS A 183 -0.11 -12.85 -12.46
N LEU A 184 0.25 -11.60 -12.74
CA LEU A 184 1.00 -11.26 -13.97
C LEU A 184 2.36 -11.97 -14.02
N SER A 185 3.05 -12.07 -12.88
CA SER A 185 4.31 -12.82 -12.78
C SER A 185 4.11 -14.33 -13.00
N SER A 186 2.96 -14.88 -12.60
CA SER A 186 2.63 -16.30 -12.77
C SER A 186 2.25 -16.64 -14.20
N ILE A 187 1.42 -15.82 -14.86
CA ILE A 187 1.02 -16.04 -16.27
C ILE A 187 2.24 -15.96 -17.19
N THR A 188 3.14 -15.01 -16.95
CA THR A 188 4.31 -14.82 -17.81
C THR A 188 5.34 -15.95 -17.67
N HIS A 189 5.35 -16.69 -16.55
CA HIS A 189 6.12 -17.93 -16.38
C HIS A 189 5.43 -18.91 -15.41
N PRO A 190 4.81 -20.00 -15.89
CA PRO A 190 4.43 -21.09 -15.00
C PRO A 190 5.73 -21.62 -14.35
N TRP A 191 5.72 -21.78 -13.04
CA TRP A 191 6.86 -22.12 -12.16
C TRP A 191 7.63 -23.42 -12.52
N GLY A 192 7.28 -24.09 -13.62
CA GLY A 192 7.76 -25.42 -13.99
C GLY A 192 8.52 -25.54 -15.32
N GLN A 193 8.94 -24.46 -15.99
CA GLN A 193 9.84 -24.63 -17.14
C GLN A 193 11.31 -24.75 -16.69
N PRO A 194 11.95 -25.92 -16.81
CA PRO A 194 13.38 -26.04 -16.57
C PRO A 194 14.11 -25.20 -17.61
N ARG A 195 15.05 -24.37 -17.14
CA ARG A 195 16.05 -23.73 -17.99
C ARG A 195 16.75 -24.83 -18.80
N LYS A 196 16.39 -25.01 -20.06
CA LYS A 196 17.24 -25.70 -21.01
C LYS A 196 18.42 -24.76 -21.27
N PHE A 197 19.54 -25.07 -20.61
CA PHE A 197 20.87 -24.64 -21.01
C PHE A 197 21.22 -25.27 -22.36
#